data_AF-A0A4V2WLQ0-F1
#
_entry.id   AF-A0A4V2WLQ0-F1
#
_cell.length_a   1.000
_cell.length_b   1.000
_cell.length_c   1.000
_cell.angle_alpha   90.00
_cell.angle_beta   90.00
_cell.angle_gamma   90.00
#
_symmetry.space_group_name_H-M   'P 1'
#
loop_
_entity.id
_entity.type
_entity.pdbx_description
1 polymer ?
#
loop_
_entity_poly.entity_id
_entity_poly.type
_entity_poly.pdbx_seq_one_letter_code
_entity_poly.pdbx_strand_id
1 'polypeptide(L)'
;MPLTEAAFCIWLGAAAPGDVVVYHRGALARDICPQLNLLSPDERVRVAGLSSRVLKLSEAGLVHLVQRRRGFEDFEYLAVARRRPRRIGHSILPLLQQEAA
;
A
#
# COMPACT_ATOMS: atom_id res chain seq x y z
N MET A 1 5.91 14.79 -4.79
CA MET A 1 4.81 14.66 -3.80
C MET A 1 4.92 13.27 -3.18
N PRO A 2 4.90 13.14 -1.84
CA PRO A 2 4.88 11.84 -1.17
C PRO A 2 3.64 11.03 -1.58
N LEU A 3 3.77 9.70 -1.65
CA LEU A 3 2.62 8.83 -1.92
C LEU A 3 1.62 8.93 -0.77
N THR A 4 0.33 9.08 -1.07
CA THR A 4 -0.74 9.08 -0.07
C THR A 4 -1.37 7.69 0.05
N GLU A 5 -2.07 7.42 1.15
CA GLU A 5 -2.84 6.18 1.31
C GLU A 5 -3.87 5.99 0.19
N ALA A 6 -4.58 7.06 -0.19
CA ALA A 6 -5.54 7.02 -1.30
C ALA A 6 -4.86 6.67 -2.63
N ALA A 7 -3.74 7.31 -2.96
CA ALA A 7 -2.99 7.03 -4.18
C ALA A 7 -2.44 5.60 -4.19
N PHE A 8 -1.97 5.09 -3.04
CA PHE A 8 -1.55 3.70 -2.90
C PHE A 8 -2.71 2.73 -3.16
N CYS A 9 -3.90 2.98 -2.61
CA CYS A 9 -5.08 2.14 -2.84
C CYS A 9 -5.55 2.17 -4.30
N ILE A 10 -5.51 3.33 -4.96
CA ILE A 10 -5.80 3.48 -6.39
C ILE A 10 -4.81 2.66 -7.22
N TRP A 11 -3.50 2.83 -6.95
CA TRP A 11 -2.44 2.06 -7.60
C TRP A 11 -2.67 0.56 -7.40
N LEU A 12 -2.87 0.11 -6.15
CA LEU A 12 -3.08 -1.29 -5.85
C LEU A 12 -4.30 -1.81 -6.60
N GLY A 13 -5.37 -1.01 -6.71
CA GLY A 13 -6.59 -1.23 -7.46
C GLY A 13 -6.36 -1.68 -8.90
N ALA A 14 -5.46 -1.00 -9.59
CA ALA A 14 -5.15 -1.16 -11.02
C ALA A 14 -3.89 -2.01 -11.31
N ALA A 15 -3.02 -2.22 -10.32
CA ALA A 15 -1.74 -2.89 -10.48
C ALA A 15 -1.87 -4.33 -10.99
N ALA A 16 -1.01 -4.70 -11.95
CA ALA A 16 -0.80 -6.07 -12.36
C ALA A 16 0.08 -6.81 -11.33
N PRO A 17 -0.03 -8.16 -11.23
CA PRO A 17 0.86 -8.93 -10.37
C PRO A 17 2.33 -8.70 -10.76
N GLY A 18 3.17 -8.32 -9.78
CA GLY A 18 4.57 -7.97 -10.00
C GLY A 18 4.84 -6.47 -10.17
N ASP A 19 3.82 -5.64 -10.37
CA ASP A 19 3.99 -4.18 -10.38
C ASP A 19 4.52 -3.71 -9.02
N VAL A 20 5.37 -2.69 -9.05
CA VAL A 20 6.05 -2.18 -7.86
C VAL A 20 5.77 -0.70 -7.66
N VAL A 21 5.53 -0.31 -6.40
CA VAL A 21 5.52 1.09 -5.99
C VAL A 21 6.44 1.30 -4.80
N VAL A 22 7.22 2.38 -4.82
CA VAL A 22 7.95 2.84 -3.63
C VAL A 22 6.98 3.67 -2.80
N TYR A 23 6.61 3.18 -1.62
CA TYR A 23 5.67 3.88 -0.74
C TYR A 23 6.38 4.80 0.26
N HIS A 24 7.69 4.61 0.48
CA HIS A 24 8.51 5.48 1.31
C HIS A 24 10.00 5.36 0.93
N ARG A 25 10.75 6.47 1.09
CA ARG A 25 12.21 6.51 0.98
C ARG A 25 12.77 7.21 2.20
N GLY A 26 13.85 6.68 2.76
CA GLY A 26 14.45 7.15 4.01
C GLY A 26 14.51 6.03 5.03
N ALA A 27 14.78 6.37 6.29
CA ALA A 27 14.82 5.41 7.38
C ALA A 27 13.47 5.38 8.10
N LEU A 28 12.51 4.63 7.56
CA LEU A 28 11.10 4.66 7.98
C LEU A 28 10.88 4.67 9.49
N ALA A 29 11.53 3.76 10.22
CA ALA A 29 11.37 3.66 11.67
C ALA A 29 11.85 4.91 12.43
N ARG A 30 12.90 5.58 11.90
CA ARG A 30 13.41 6.85 12.44
C ARG A 30 12.46 7.99 12.08
N ASP A 31 12.01 8.03 10.82
CA ASP A 31 11.14 9.08 10.32
C ASP A 31 9.80 9.14 11.06
N ILE A 32 9.26 7.98 11.47
CA ILE A 32 8.03 7.90 12.26
C ILE A 32 8.25 8.04 13.78
N CYS A 33 9.48 8.12 14.25
CA CYS A 33 9.80 8.20 15.67
C CYS A 33 9.57 9.63 16.19
N PRO A 34 8.62 9.86 17.12
CA PRO A 34 8.32 11.21 17.60
C PRO A 34 9.48 11.85 18.37
N GLN A 35 10.37 11.05 18.98
CA GLN A 35 11.52 11.55 19.74
C GLN A 35 12.62 12.13 18.82
N LEU A 36 12.71 11.69 17.57
CA LEU A 36 13.73 12.14 16.64
C LEU A 36 13.36 13.43 15.89
N ASN A 37 12.06 13.80 15.88
CA ASN A 37 11.55 15.03 15.24
C ASN A 37 12.06 15.25 13.80
N LEU A 38 12.24 14.18 13.03
CA LEU A 38 12.74 14.23 11.65
C LEU A 38 11.69 14.71 10.63
N LEU A 39 10.42 14.55 10.97
CA LEU A 39 9.28 14.97 10.17
C LEU A 39 8.36 15.87 10.99
N SER A 40 7.62 16.75 10.33
CA SER A 40 6.52 17.48 10.96
C SER A 40 5.49 16.49 11.55
N PRO A 41 4.71 16.87 12.58
CA PRO A 41 3.70 15.98 13.16
C PRO A 41 2.74 15.40 12.12
N ASP A 42 2.28 16.22 11.18
CA ASP A 42 1.36 15.80 10.13
C ASP A 42 2.01 14.83 9.15
N GLU A 43 3.27 15.07 8.75
CA GLU A 43 4.02 14.15 7.89
C GLU A 43 4.25 12.81 8.56
N ARG A 44 4.65 12.82 9.83
CA ARG A 44 4.85 11.62 10.62
C ARG A 44 3.58 10.78 10.71
N VAL A 45 2.43 11.40 11.01
CA VAL A 45 1.13 10.71 11.03
C VAL A 45 0.79 10.12 9.66
N ARG A 46 1.01 10.87 8.58
CA ARG A 46 0.78 10.37 7.21
C ARG A 46 1.66 9.17 6.86
N VAL A 47 2.96 9.24 7.12
CA VAL A 47 3.91 8.15 6.83
C VAL A 47 3.60 6.92 7.69
N ALA A 48 3.30 7.10 8.97
CA ALA A 48 2.91 6.00 9.86
C ALA A 48 1.60 5.34 9.41
N GLY A 49 0.60 6.15 9.04
CA GLY A 49 -0.70 5.68 8.54
C GLY A 49 -0.56 4.87 7.25
N LEU A 50 0.13 5.41 6.25
CA LEU A 50 0.41 4.69 5.00
C LEU A 50 1.17 3.39 5.29
N SER A 51 2.25 3.43 6.06
CA SER A 51 3.07 2.24 6.36
C SER A 51 2.26 1.14 7.08
N SER A 52 1.39 1.52 8.03
CA SER A 52 0.47 0.59 8.68
C SER A 52 -0.53 -0.01 7.69
N ARG A 53 -1.06 0.78 6.75
CA ARG A 53 -1.97 0.29 5.72
C ARG A 53 -1.29 -0.71 4.79
N VAL A 54 -0.10 -0.40 4.29
CA VAL A 54 0.65 -1.29 3.39
C VAL A 54 0.99 -2.60 4.10
N LEU A 55 1.35 -2.56 5.40
CA LEU A 55 1.55 -3.77 6.20
C LEU A 55 0.29 -4.64 6.28
N LYS A 56 -0.87 -4.05 6.63
CA LYS A 56 -2.15 -4.79 6.69
C LYS A 56 -2.52 -5.43 5.34
N LEU A 57 -2.24 -4.74 4.23
CA LEU A 57 -2.50 -5.27 2.89
C LEU A 57 -1.52 -6.39 2.52
N SER A 58 -0.29 -6.35 3.03
CA SER A 58 0.67 -7.45 2.92
C SER A 58 0.20 -8.67 3.71
N GLU A 59 -0.26 -8.47 4.96
CA GLU A 59 -0.81 -9.54 5.81
C GLU A 59 -2.06 -10.17 5.18
N ALA A 60 -2.90 -9.37 4.50
CA ALA A 60 -4.02 -9.85 3.71
C ALA A 60 -3.60 -10.54 2.38
N GLY A 61 -2.31 -10.62 2.08
CA GLY A 61 -1.77 -11.29 0.90
C GLY A 61 -1.97 -10.53 -0.41
N LEU A 62 -2.21 -9.22 -0.36
CA LEU A 62 -2.42 -8.38 -1.55
C LEU A 62 -1.13 -7.76 -2.11
N VAL A 63 -0.09 -7.63 -1.28
CA VAL A 63 1.24 -7.16 -1.69
C VAL A 63 2.34 -7.96 -0.99
N HIS A 64 3.54 -7.96 -1.54
CA HIS A 64 4.78 -8.30 -0.83
C HIS A 64 5.51 -7.01 -0.45
N LEU A 65 6.09 -6.96 0.75
CA LEU A 65 6.94 -5.85 1.17
C LEU A 65 8.41 -6.20 0.94
N VAL A 66 9.13 -5.26 0.33
CA VAL A 66 10.56 -5.38 0.07
C VAL A 66 11.24 -4.09 0.51
N GLN A 67 12.44 -4.20 1.06
CA GLN A 67 13.30 -3.06 1.32
C GLN A 67 14.53 -3.17 0.42
N ARG A 68 14.87 -2.08 -0.28
CA ARG A 68 16.12 -1.97 -1.04
C ARG A 68 17.02 -0.94 -0.37
N ARG A 69 18.20 -1.36 0.08
CA ARG A 69 19.24 -0.45 0.56
C ARG A 69 19.99 0.15 -0.63
N ARG A 70 20.05 1.47 -0.71
CA ARG A 70 20.78 2.24 -1.74
C ARG A 70 22.10 2.79 -1.22
N GLY A 71 22.21 3.02 0.08
CA GLY A 71 23.41 3.56 0.71
C GLY A 71 23.32 3.58 2.23
N PHE A 72 24.19 4.35 2.87
CA PHE A 72 24.05 4.66 4.30
C PHE A 72 22.78 5.50 4.50
N GLU A 73 21.85 5.02 5.33
CA GLU A 73 20.56 5.66 5.63
C GLU A 73 19.62 5.94 4.44
N ASP A 74 19.94 5.46 3.24
CA ASP A 74 19.07 5.53 2.06
C ASP A 74 18.45 4.17 1.75
N PHE A 75 17.15 4.05 2.05
CA PHE A 75 16.36 2.85 1.81
C PHE A 75 15.12 3.18 1.00
N GLU A 76 14.80 2.34 0.03
CA GLU A 76 13.49 2.32 -0.63
C GLU A 76 12.64 1.23 0.03
N TYR A 77 11.43 1.60 0.44
CA TYR A 77 10.42 0.67 0.90
C TYR A 77 9.41 0.47 -0.22
N LEU A 78 9.35 -0.77 -0.72
CA LEU A 78 8.60 -1.14 -1.90
C LEU A 78 7.44 -2.06 -1.54
N ALA A 79 6.31 -1.87 -2.20
CA ALA A 79 5.22 -2.83 -2.24
C ALA A 79 5.15 -3.43 -3.65
N VAL A 80 5.15 -4.76 -3.74
CA VAL A 80 5.00 -5.50 -4.99
C VAL A 80 3.61 -6.11 -5.02
N ALA A 81 2.80 -5.78 -6.02
CA ALA A 81 1.42 -6.27 -6.13
C ALA A 81 1.40 -7.79 -6.29
N ARG A 82 0.55 -8.46 -5.51
CA ARG A 82 0.36 -9.92 -5.61
C ARG A 82 -0.77 -10.25 -6.55
N ARG A 83 -0.72 -11.48 -7.07
CA ARG A 83 -1.85 -12.08 -7.78
C ARG A 83 -3.04 -12.14 -6.84
N ARG A 84 -4.11 -11.41 -7.17
CA ARG A 84 -5.37 -11.50 -6.45
C ARG A 84 -5.97 -12.89 -6.67
N PRO A 85 -6.53 -13.53 -5.63
CA PRO A 85 -7.39 -14.68 -5.83
C PRO A 85 -8.46 -14.30 -6.85
N ARG A 86 -8.71 -15.14 -7.85
CA ARG A 86 -9.86 -14.97 -8.73
C ARG A 86 -11.09 -14.95 -7.82
N ARG A 87 -11.67 -13.77 -7.59
CA ARG A 87 -13.04 -13.70 -7.07
C ARG A 87 -13.89 -14.37 -8.13
N ILE A 88 -14.38 -15.57 -7.84
CA ILE A 88 -15.55 -16.09 -8.52
C ILE A 88 -16.68 -15.18 -8.03
N GLY A 89 -16.87 -14.06 -8.72
CA GLY A 89 -17.97 -13.15 -8.42
C GLY A 89 -19.25 -13.92 -8.70
N HIS A 90 -20.15 -13.98 -7.72
CA HIS A 90 -21.52 -14.33 -8.01
C HIS A 90 -22.06 -13.20 -8.90
N SER A 91 -22.42 -13.56 -10.13
CA SER A 91 -23.07 -12.62 -11.04
C SER A 91 -24.37 -12.18 -10.37
N ILE A 92 -24.54 -10.86 -10.24
CA ILE A 92 -25.79 -10.23 -9.78
C ILE A 92 -26.80 -10.08 -10.92
N LEU A 93 -26.39 -10.35 -12.17
CA LEU A 93 -27.27 -10.31 -13.34
C LEU A 93 -28.54 -11.19 -13.19
N PRO A 94 -28.48 -12.42 -12.65
CA PRO A 94 -29.68 -13.25 -12.48
C PRO A 94 -30.67 -12.63 -11.48
N LEU A 95 -30.17 -12.01 -10.41
CA LEU A 95 -31.00 -11.32 -9.41
C LEU A 95 -31.72 -10.11 -10.01
N LEU A 96 -31.03 -9.33 -10.83
CA LEU A 96 -31.61 -8.18 -11.54
C LEU A 96 -32.63 -8.61 -12.60
N GLN A 97 -32.44 -9.77 -13.22
CA GLN A 97 -33.40 -10.33 -14.16
C GLN A 97 -34.69 -10.82 -13.48
N GLN A 98 -34.62 -11.24 -12.22
CA GLN A 98 -35.81 -11.67 -11.45
C GLN A 98 -36.68 -10.50 -10.98
N GLU A 99 -36.12 -9.32 -10.73
CA GLU A 99 -36.91 -8.12 -10.35
C GLU A 99 -37.61 -7.46 -11.56
N ALA A 100 -37.17 -7.76 -12.78
CA ALA A 100 -37.71 -7.19 -14.01
C ALA A 100 -38.88 -8.00 -14.62
N ALA A 101 -39.29 -9.10 -13.98
CA ALA A 101 -40.36 -10.01 -14.42
C ALA A 101 -41.55 -9.97 -13.45
#